data_AF-A0A8J6MQM4-F1
#
_entry.id   AF-A0A8J6MQM4-F1
#
_cell.length_a   1.000
_cell.length_b   1.000
_cell.length_c   1.000
_cell.angle_alpha   90.00
_cell.angle_beta   90.00
_cell.angle_gamma   90.00
#
_symmetry.space_group_name_H-M   'P 1'
#
loop_
_entity.id
_entity.type
_entity.pdbx_description
1 polymer ?
#
loop_
_entity_poly.entity_id
_entity_poly.type
_entity_poly.pdbx_seq_one_letter_code
_entity_poly.pdbx_strand_id
1 'polypeptide(L)' 'MVKRRIRAVGIETPSEGSHVFRHAFATRMLQKGHPLKAIADVLGHRCLSTTSIYGKVDFNSLRQVPLDWPEEVPL' A
#
# COMPACT_ATOMS: atom_id res chain seq x y z
N MET A 1 19.54 8.60 -11.64
CA MET A 1 18.76 8.70 -12.88
C MET A 1 17.28 9.00 -12.62
N VAL A 2 16.55 8.14 -11.89
CA VAL A 2 15.11 8.32 -11.57
C VAL A 2 14.83 9.66 -10.85
N LYS A 3 15.52 9.94 -9.75
CA LYS A 3 15.41 11.19 -8.98
C LYS A 3 15.50 12.45 -9.83
N ARG A 4 16.49 12.51 -10.74
CA ARG A 4 16.68 13.64 -11.65
C ARG A 4 15.47 13.84 -12.57
N ARG A 5 14.88 12.75 -13.08
CA ARG A 5 13.69 12.84 -13.93
C ARG A 5 12.46 13.24 -13.14
N ILE A 6 12.22 12.65 -11.96
CA ILE A 6 11.10 13.03 -11.08
C ILE A 6 11.12 14.54 -10.79
N ARG A 7 12.29 15.10 -10.46
CA ARG A 7 12.47 16.54 -10.26
C ARG A 7 12.23 17.37 -11.52
N ALA A 8 12.75 16.92 -12.66
CA ALA A 8 12.61 17.65 -13.93
C ALA A 8 11.16 17.79 -14.39
N VAL A 9 10.29 16.84 -14.02
CA VAL A 9 8.85 16.90 -14.34
C VAL A 9 8.00 17.48 -13.21
N GLY A 10 8.61 17.91 -12.10
CA GLY A 10 7.91 18.55 -10.98
C GLY A 10 6.94 17.65 -10.21
N ILE A 11 7.14 16.32 -10.22
CA ILE A 11 6.27 15.42 -9.46
C ILE A 11 6.72 15.39 -7.99
N GLU A 12 5.85 15.81 -7.10
CA GLU A 12 6.05 15.69 -5.66
C GLU A 12 5.76 14.25 -5.19
N THR A 13 6.74 13.64 -4.53
CA THR A 13 6.61 12.28 -3.98
C THR A 13 7.32 12.17 -2.63
N PRO A 14 6.88 11.25 -1.75
CA PRO A 14 7.57 11.01 -0.48
C PRO A 14 9.02 10.49 -0.65
N SER A 15 9.36 9.93 -1.81
CA SER A 15 10.70 9.43 -2.12
C SER A 15 10.95 9.49 -3.63
N GLU A 16 12.10 10.05 -4.01
CA GLU A 16 12.48 10.24 -5.42
C GLU A 16 13.29 9.04 -5.99
N GLY A 17 13.24 7.89 -5.33
CA GLY A 17 13.92 6.65 -5.73
C GLY A 17 13.05 5.73 -6.60
N SER A 18 13.64 4.69 -7.21
CA SER A 18 12.91 3.70 -8.02
C SER A 18 11.83 2.94 -7.24
N HIS A 19 12.02 2.77 -5.92
CA HIS A 19 11.06 2.08 -5.05
C HIS A 19 9.68 2.75 -4.99
N VAL A 20 9.59 4.05 -5.31
CA VAL A 20 8.29 4.75 -5.36
C VAL A 20 7.36 4.15 -6.41
N PHE A 21 7.90 3.70 -7.55
CA PHE A 21 7.10 3.05 -8.60
C PHE A 21 6.64 1.67 -8.17
N ARG A 22 7.48 0.91 -7.46
CA ARG A 22 7.09 -0.37 -6.88
C ARG A 22 5.92 -0.18 -5.90
N HIS A 23 6.00 0.84 -5.06
CA HIS A 23 4.93 1.16 -4.12
C HIS A 23 3.64 1.58 -4.84
N ALA A 24 3.73 2.49 -5.82
CA ALA A 24 2.59 2.90 -6.62
C ALA A 24 1.91 1.73 -7.36
N PHE A 25 2.70 0.81 -7.91
CA PHE A 25 2.20 -0.38 -8.59
C PHE A 25 1.45 -1.31 -7.62
N ALA A 26 2.05 -1.62 -6.47
CA ALA A 26 1.44 -2.48 -5.45
C ALA A 26 0.11 -1.88 -4.93
N THR A 27 0.12 -0.59 -4.61
CA THR A 27 -1.08 0.15 -4.19
C THR A 27 -2.18 0.09 -5.24
N ARG A 28 -1.85 0.26 -6.53
CA ARG A 28 -2.84 0.19 -7.61
C ARG A 28 -3.41 -1.21 -7.82
N MET A 29 -2.62 -2.26 -7.64
CA MET A 29 -3.13 -3.64 -7.66
C MET A 29 -4.12 -3.88 -6.52
N LEU A 30 -3.75 -3.42 -5.31
CA LEU A 30 -4.60 -3.58 -4.13
C LEU A 30 -5.92 -2.82 -4.26
N GLN A 31 -5.88 -1.57 -4.75
CA GLN A 31 -7.09 -0.78 -5.05
C GLN A 31 -8.01 -1.44 -6.08
N LYS A 32 -7.46 -2.25 -6.98
CA LYS A 32 -8.22 -3.06 -7.95
C LYS A 32 -8.73 -4.38 -7.35
N GLY A 33 -8.58 -4.60 -6.04
CA GLY A 33 -9.06 -5.80 -5.34
C GLY A 33 -8.18 -7.04 -5.55
N HIS A 34 -6.92 -6.89 -5.98
CA HIS A 34 -6.04 -8.05 -6.09
C HIS A 34 -5.63 -8.52 -4.69
N PRO A 35 -5.62 -9.84 -4.43
CA PRO A 35 -5.22 -10.35 -3.12
C PRO A 35 -3.74 -10.06 -2.85
N LEU A 36 -3.40 -9.85 -1.57
CA LEU A 36 -2.04 -9.52 -1.14
C LEU A 36 -1.00 -10.56 -1.60
N LYS A 37 -1.42 -11.83 -1.71
CA LYS A 37 -0.59 -12.92 -2.24
C LYS A 37 -0.23 -12.73 -3.72
N ALA A 38 -1.19 -12.36 -4.58
CA ALA A 38 -0.91 -12.09 -5.99
C ALA A 38 0.04 -10.90 -6.15
N ILE A 39 -0.11 -9.87 -5.31
CA ILE A 39 0.81 -8.73 -5.26
C ILE A 39 2.22 -9.19 -4.86
N ALA A 40 2.34 -10.03 -3.83
CA ALA A 40 3.61 -10.57 -3.38
C ALA A 40 4.32 -11.36 -4.48
N ASP A 41 3.58 -12.20 -5.20
CA ASP A 41 4.13 -13.05 -6.26
C ASP A 41 4.65 -12.22 -7.44
N VAL A 42 3.88 -11.23 -7.91
CA VAL A 42 4.32 -10.30 -8.99
C VAL A 42 5.54 -9.49 -8.57
N LEU A 43 5.59 -9.09 -7.29
CA LEU A 43 6.70 -8.31 -6.75
C LEU A 43 7.92 -9.16 -6.38
N GLY A 44 7.81 -10.50 -6.39
CA GLY A 44 8.88 -11.41 -6.01
C GLY A 44 9.18 -11.41 -4.50
N HIS A 45 8.19 -11.14 -3.66
CA HIS A 45 8.35 -11.20 -2.21
C HIS A 45 8.33 -12.65 -1.72
N ARG A 46 9.37 -13.04 -0.98
CA ARG A 46 9.43 -14.36 -0.32
C ARG A 46 8.47 -14.47 0.86
N CYS A 47 8.20 -13.37 1.55
CA CYS A 47 7.37 -13.35 2.74
C CYS A 47 6.17 -12.41 2.57
N LEU A 48 4.99 -12.85 2.98
CA LEU A 48 3.79 -12.00 2.92
C LEU A 48 3.92 -10.76 3.81
N SER A 49 4.63 -10.85 4.95
CA SER A 49 4.81 -9.72 5.86
C SER A 49 5.49 -8.51 5.22
N THR A 50 6.39 -8.73 4.25
CA THR A 50 7.01 -7.63 3.49
C THR A 50 6.06 -6.99 2.49
N THR A 51 4.97 -7.68 2.14
CA THR A 51 3.91 -7.17 1.25
C THR A 51 2.82 -6.45 2.04
N SER A 52 2.59 -6.84 3.31
CA SER A 52 1.58 -6.24 4.19
C SER A 52 1.74 -4.72 4.37
N ILE A 53 2.93 -4.17 4.12
CA ILE A 53 3.16 -2.73 4.12
C ILE A 53 2.25 -1.97 3.15
N TYR A 54 1.80 -2.61 2.07
CA TYR A 54 0.88 -2.02 1.09
C TYR A 54 -0.58 -2.09 1.55
N GLY A 55 -0.92 -2.93 2.54
CA GLY A 55 -2.28 -3.13 3.05
C GLY A 55 -2.95 -1.88 3.63
N LYS A 56 -2.16 -0.88 4.03
CA LYS A 56 -2.62 0.34 4.72
C LYS A 56 -3.63 1.17 3.92
N VAL A 57 -3.70 0.99 2.60
CA VAL A 57 -4.55 1.77 1.70
C VAL A 57 -5.77 0.99 1.20
N ASP A 58 -5.98 -0.24 1.69
CA ASP A 58 -7.14 -1.05 1.34
C ASP A 58 -8.37 -0.69 2.18
N PHE A 59 -8.87 0.52 1.97
CA PHE A 59 -10.06 1.01 2.67
C PHE A 59 -11.31 0.18 2.39
N ASN A 60 -11.37 -0.50 1.24
CA ASN A 60 -12.51 -1.35 0.89
C ASN A 60 -12.58 -2.57 1.82
N SER A 61 -11.45 -3.23 2.05
CA SER A 61 -11.38 -4.34 3.01
C SER A 61 -11.53 -3.85 4.45
N LEU A 62 -10.90 -2.71 4.81
CA LEU A 62 -10.97 -2.17 6.17
C LEU A 62 -12.42 -1.79 6.58
N ARG A 63 -13.24 -1.32 5.64
CA ARG A 63 -14.66 -1.01 5.90
C ARG A 63 -15.53 -2.24 6.22
N GLN A 64 -15.05 -3.45 5.92
CA GLN A 64 -15.80 -4.69 6.18
C GLN A 64 -15.56 -5.25 7.58
N VAL A 65 -14.56 -4.74 8.30
CA VAL A 65 -14.17 -5.20 9.63
C VAL A 65 -14.22 -4.09 10.68
N PRO A 66 -15.29 -3.25 10.71
CA PRO A 66 -15.41 -2.29 11.80
C PRO A 66 -15.55 -3.06 13.11
N LEU A 67 -14.81 -2.63 14.12
CA LEU A 67 -15.15 -2.97 15.49
C LEU A 67 -16.30 -2.06 15.91
N ASP A 68 -17.26 -2.62 16.64
CA ASP A 68 -18.24 -1.79 17.33
C ASP A 68 -17.48 -0.82 18.23
N TRP A 69 -17.95 0.42 18.28
CA TRP A 69 -17.41 1.39 19.22
C TRP A 69 -17.61 0.82 20.62
N PRO A 70 -16.55 0.72 21.45
CA PRO A 70 -16.72 0.20 22.79
C PRO A 70 -17.68 1.14 23.54
N GLU A 71 -18.84 0.62 23.95
CA GLU A 71 -19.72 1.33 24.86
C GLU A 71 -18.91 1.70 26.11
N GLU A 72 -19.07 2.94 26.60
CA GLU A 72 -18.40 3.38 27.83
C GLU A 72 -18.78 2.41 28.94
N VAL A 73 -17.80 1.61 29.40
CA VAL A 73 -18.00 0.75 30.58
C VAL A 73 -18.18 1.70 31.77
N PRO A 74 -19.35 1.74 32.42
CA PRO A 74 -19.55 2.59 33.59
C PRO A 74 -18.57 2.17 34.68
N LEU A 75 -17.91 3.17 35.29
CA LEU A 75 -16.98 2.99 36.41
C LEU A 75 -17.65 2.37 37.64
#